data_AF-A0A6C1TX38-F1
#
_entry.id   AF-A0A6C1TX38-F1
#
_cell.length_a   1.000
_cell.length_b   1.000
_cell.length_c   1.000
_cell.angle_alpha   90.00
_cell.angle_beta   90.00
_cell.angle_gamma   90.00
#
_symmetry.space_group_name_H-M   'P 1'
#
loop_
_entity.id
_entity.type
_entity.pdbx_description
1 polymer ?
#
loop_
_entity_poly.entity_id
_entity_poly.type
_entity_poly.pdbx_seq_one_letter_code
_entity_poly.pdbx_strand_id
1 'polypeptide(L)'
;MTAPNLLIIPGSPALVRELSPAHGPSRRLAETIWRTVAGYPPRPIHIVGSRDERWYTAHTGSFAAWGAPQVTLKGGNYLPELVARYALEDPDVDDSREHLQPIDTDALTVVVVDGPAGLTERAPLALVEGAREAHEALERFLDGGEFPGSLDGVVEKQLWLELAVLEAGKRLVRSEDSLGVGAYVAQWNA
;
A
#
# COMPACT_ATOMS: atom_id res chain seq x y z
N MET A 1 -12.60 19.77 10.51
CA MET A 1 -11.96 19.01 9.43
C MET A 1 -12.54 17.61 9.46
N THR A 2 -13.01 17.09 8.34
CA THR A 2 -13.47 15.70 8.21
C THR A 2 -12.28 14.76 8.36
N ALA A 3 -12.47 13.60 9.00
CA ALA A 3 -11.41 12.60 9.11
C ALA A 3 -11.11 12.01 7.71
N PRO A 4 -9.83 11.76 7.37
CA PRO A 4 -9.46 11.14 6.09
C PRO A 4 -10.29 9.91 5.76
N ASN A 5 -10.63 9.70 4.49
CA ASN A 5 -11.39 8.57 3.99
C ASN A 5 -10.60 7.70 3.00
N LEU A 6 -9.36 8.08 2.68
CA LEU A 6 -8.46 7.30 1.86
C LEU A 6 -7.11 7.13 2.56
N LEU A 7 -6.61 5.89 2.62
CA LEU A 7 -5.32 5.53 3.19
C LEU A 7 -4.49 4.81 2.13
N ILE A 8 -3.28 5.28 1.86
CA ILE A 8 -2.32 4.64 0.97
C ILE A 8 -1.36 3.84 1.84
N ILE A 9 -1.12 2.56 1.50
CA ILE A 9 -0.17 1.66 2.16
C ILE A 9 0.62 0.86 1.10
N PRO A 10 1.81 0.32 1.42
CA PRO A 10 2.54 -0.52 0.48
C PRO A 10 1.99 -1.96 0.43
N GLY A 11 2.21 -2.64 -0.69
CA GLY A 11 1.81 -4.02 -0.93
C GLY A 11 2.88 -5.05 -0.56
N SER A 12 4.02 -4.61 -0.03
CA SER A 12 5.14 -5.48 0.30
C SER A 12 4.80 -6.54 1.37
N PRO A 13 5.08 -7.84 1.13
CA PRO A 13 4.99 -8.89 2.14
C PRO A 13 5.88 -8.64 3.36
N ALA A 14 6.87 -7.75 3.27
CA ALA A 14 7.74 -7.40 4.38
C ALA A 14 6.99 -6.69 5.54
N LEU A 15 5.78 -6.19 5.30
CA LEU A 15 4.88 -5.72 6.37
C LEU A 15 4.41 -6.86 7.28
N VAL A 16 4.41 -8.10 6.80
CA VAL A 16 4.03 -9.28 7.57
C VAL A 16 5.20 -9.70 8.44
N ARG A 17 5.02 -9.67 9.76
CA ARG A 17 6.10 -9.92 10.72
C ARG A 17 6.73 -11.29 10.51
N GLU A 18 5.93 -12.30 10.19
CA GLU A 18 6.34 -13.68 9.98
C GLU A 18 7.22 -13.84 8.73
N LEU A 19 7.03 -12.98 7.72
CA LEU A 19 7.79 -13.01 6.47
C LEU A 19 9.07 -12.16 6.53
N SER A 20 9.14 -11.20 7.46
CA SER A 20 10.31 -10.32 7.61
C SER A 20 10.60 -9.98 9.08
N PRO A 21 10.85 -10.99 9.94
CA PRO A 21 10.91 -10.80 11.40
C PRO A 21 12.05 -9.90 11.85
N ALA A 22 13.15 -9.82 11.07
CA ALA A 22 14.29 -8.97 11.38
C ALA A 22 14.18 -7.55 10.80
N HIS A 23 13.21 -7.27 9.91
CA HIS A 23 13.17 -6.01 9.18
C HIS A 23 12.51 -4.87 9.99
N GLY A 24 13.33 -4.13 10.73
CA GLY A 24 12.88 -3.00 11.57
C GLY A 24 12.09 -1.91 10.84
N PRO A 25 12.50 -1.46 9.64
CA PRO A 25 11.76 -0.45 8.87
C PRO A 25 10.33 -0.88 8.54
N SER A 26 10.12 -2.09 8.03
CA SER A 26 8.76 -2.57 7.72
C SER A 26 7.88 -2.72 8.96
N ARG A 27 8.43 -3.13 10.11
CA ARG A 27 7.67 -3.15 11.37
C ARG A 27 7.18 -1.76 11.77
N ARG A 28 8.04 -0.74 11.69
CA ARG A 28 7.63 0.65 11.96
C ARG A 28 6.59 1.15 10.97
N LEU A 29 6.64 0.69 9.72
CA LEU A 29 5.67 1.02 8.70
C LEU A 29 4.29 0.40 9.02
N ALA A 30 4.25 -0.89 9.36
CA ALA A 30 3.04 -1.58 9.83
C ALA A 30 2.45 -0.92 11.08
N GLU A 31 3.28 -0.59 12.08
CA GLU A 31 2.83 0.15 13.26
C GLU A 31 2.28 1.55 12.91
N THR A 32 2.81 2.21 11.89
CA THR A 32 2.32 3.51 11.44
C THR A 32 0.93 3.37 10.82
N ILE A 33 0.72 2.36 9.97
CA ILE A 33 -0.59 2.05 9.35
C ILE A 33 -1.64 1.84 10.44
N TRP A 34 -1.35 0.94 11.39
CA TRP A 34 -2.26 0.63 12.49
C TRP A 34 -2.60 1.87 13.33
N ARG A 35 -1.59 2.67 13.75
CA ARG A 35 -1.83 3.89 14.55
C ARG A 35 -2.64 4.93 13.80
N THR A 36 -2.42 5.06 12.49
CA THR A 36 -3.19 5.98 11.65
C THR A 36 -4.66 5.58 11.61
N VAL A 37 -4.95 4.30 11.38
CA VAL A 37 -6.33 3.77 11.30
C VAL A 37 -7.02 3.80 12.66
N ALA A 38 -6.32 3.49 13.74
CA ALA A 38 -6.84 3.57 15.11
C ALA A 38 -7.29 4.99 15.51
N GLY A 39 -6.79 6.02 14.81
CA GLY A 39 -7.23 7.41 14.98
C GLY A 39 -8.47 7.80 14.18
N TYR A 40 -8.98 6.92 13.32
CA TYR A 40 -10.15 7.19 12.48
C TYR A 40 -11.45 6.73 13.15
N PRO A 41 -12.60 7.36 12.80
CA PRO A 41 -13.89 6.83 13.21
C PRO A 41 -14.13 5.44 12.58
N PRO A 42 -14.90 4.55 13.23
CA PRO A 42 -15.29 3.28 12.64
C PRO A 42 -16.05 3.51 11.33
N ARG A 43 -15.63 2.81 10.27
CA ARG A 43 -16.20 2.86 8.92
C ARG A 43 -16.06 1.49 8.23
N PRO A 44 -16.92 1.18 7.25
CA PRO A 44 -16.66 0.10 6.29
C PRO A 44 -15.26 0.20 5.71
N ILE A 45 -14.59 -0.93 5.50
CA ILE A 45 -13.27 -0.97 4.86
C ILE A 45 -13.42 -1.44 3.43
N HIS A 46 -12.97 -0.61 2.49
CA HIS A 46 -12.80 -0.99 1.09
C HIS A 46 -11.32 -1.13 0.79
N ILE A 47 -10.89 -2.23 0.18
CA ILE A 47 -9.49 -2.43 -0.22
C ILE A 47 -9.36 -2.29 -1.74
N VAL A 48 -8.44 -1.44 -2.16
CA VAL A 48 -8.07 -1.24 -3.56
C VAL A 48 -6.65 -1.72 -3.75
N GLY A 49 -6.44 -2.66 -4.65
CA GLY A 49 -5.10 -3.16 -4.93
C GLY A 49 -5.09 -4.01 -6.18
N SER A 50 -3.90 -4.26 -6.72
CA SER A 50 -3.76 -5.06 -7.93
C SER A 50 -4.45 -6.42 -7.83
N ARG A 51 -5.15 -6.78 -8.91
CA ARG A 51 -5.73 -8.10 -9.15
C ARG A 51 -4.99 -8.84 -10.28
N ASP A 52 -3.76 -8.43 -10.60
CA ASP A 52 -2.89 -9.15 -11.54
C ASP A 52 -2.68 -10.60 -11.06
N GLU A 53 -2.76 -11.55 -11.99
CA GLU A 53 -2.62 -12.99 -11.69
C GLU A 53 -1.29 -13.32 -11.00
N ARG A 54 -0.23 -12.53 -11.20
CA ARG A 54 1.07 -12.69 -10.52
C ARG A 54 0.96 -12.54 -9.01
N TRP A 55 -0.08 -11.87 -8.51
CA TRP A 55 -0.34 -11.67 -7.09
C TRP A 55 -1.41 -12.59 -6.52
N TYR A 56 -2.02 -13.44 -7.35
CA TYR A 56 -3.01 -14.41 -6.91
C TYR A 56 -2.34 -15.55 -6.12
N THR A 57 -2.90 -15.88 -4.96
CA THR A 57 -2.22 -16.75 -3.99
C THR A 57 -2.73 -18.18 -4.00
N ALA A 58 -3.94 -18.41 -4.53
CA ALA A 58 -4.71 -19.66 -4.39
C ALA A 58 -4.93 -20.14 -2.93
N HIS A 59 -4.61 -19.30 -1.94
CA HIS A 59 -4.68 -19.61 -0.51
C HIS A 59 -5.49 -18.52 0.20
N THR A 60 -6.80 -18.72 0.26
CA THR A 60 -7.73 -17.77 0.90
C THR A 60 -7.28 -17.44 2.32
N GLY A 61 -7.09 -16.16 2.61
CA GLY A 61 -6.77 -15.67 3.95
C GLY A 61 -5.43 -16.18 4.50
N SER A 62 -4.47 -16.51 3.64
CA SER A 62 -3.19 -17.05 4.09
C SER A 62 -2.00 -16.58 3.27
N PHE A 63 -0.87 -16.39 3.95
CA PHE A 63 0.44 -16.16 3.34
C PHE A 63 1.21 -17.46 3.05
N ALA A 64 0.51 -18.59 2.91
CA ALA A 64 1.12 -19.89 2.60
C ALA A 64 2.01 -19.85 1.35
N ALA A 65 1.61 -19.12 0.29
CA ALA A 65 2.41 -18.95 -0.93
C ALA A 65 3.78 -18.26 -0.68
N TRP A 66 3.94 -17.54 0.44
CA TRP A 66 5.19 -16.88 0.84
C TRP A 66 5.88 -17.57 2.03
N GLY A 67 5.39 -18.75 2.46
CA GLY A 67 6.01 -19.51 3.54
C GLY A 67 5.55 -19.15 4.96
N ALA A 68 4.43 -18.44 5.12
CA ALA A 68 3.81 -18.18 6.42
C ALA A 68 2.37 -18.73 6.53
N PRO A 69 2.18 -20.06 6.41
CA PRO A 69 0.84 -20.68 6.47
C PRO A 69 0.14 -20.51 7.82
N GLN A 70 0.89 -20.23 8.89
CA GLN A 70 0.35 -19.97 10.23
C GLN A 70 -0.38 -18.62 10.35
N VAL A 71 -0.19 -17.71 9.40
CA VAL A 71 -0.94 -16.44 9.36
C VAL A 71 -2.29 -16.69 8.70
N THR A 72 -3.35 -16.53 9.48
CA THR A 72 -4.75 -16.74 9.06
C THR A 72 -5.52 -15.44 9.15
N LEU A 73 -6.14 -15.04 8.04
CA LEU A 73 -6.98 -13.86 7.89
C LEU A 73 -8.41 -14.27 7.51
N LYS A 74 -9.38 -13.38 7.71
CA LYS A 74 -10.80 -13.60 7.38
C LYS A 74 -11.04 -13.86 5.88
N GLY A 75 -10.13 -13.44 5.00
CA GLY A 75 -10.29 -13.66 3.56
C GLY A 75 -9.16 -13.09 2.71
N GLY A 76 -9.43 -12.98 1.41
CA GLY A 76 -8.53 -12.47 0.39
C GLY A 76 -7.72 -13.55 -0.33
N ASN A 77 -7.49 -13.34 -1.62
CA ASN A 77 -6.77 -14.26 -2.50
C ASN A 77 -5.69 -13.57 -3.33
N TYR A 78 -5.47 -12.28 -3.10
CA TYR A 78 -4.45 -11.50 -3.78
C TYR A 78 -3.56 -10.85 -2.74
N LEU A 79 -2.27 -10.79 -3.02
CA LEU A 79 -1.27 -10.26 -2.09
C LEU A 79 -1.63 -8.86 -1.53
N PRO A 80 -2.06 -7.87 -2.34
CA PRO A 80 -2.44 -6.56 -1.82
C PRO A 80 -3.55 -6.63 -0.75
N GLU A 81 -4.56 -7.48 -0.96
CA GLU A 81 -5.66 -7.65 0.00
C GLU A 81 -5.18 -8.32 1.30
N LEU A 82 -4.36 -9.36 1.19
CA LEU A 82 -3.81 -10.04 2.36
C LEU A 82 -2.93 -9.09 3.20
N VAL A 83 -2.08 -8.30 2.54
CA VAL A 83 -1.21 -7.33 3.21
C VAL A 83 -2.03 -6.23 3.89
N ALA A 84 -3.04 -5.69 3.21
CA ALA A 84 -3.93 -4.70 3.81
C ALA A 84 -4.67 -5.25 5.03
N ARG A 85 -5.30 -6.43 4.91
CA ARG A 85 -5.96 -7.10 6.05
C ARG A 85 -5.00 -7.28 7.22
N TYR A 86 -3.81 -7.81 6.99
CA TYR A 86 -2.82 -8.00 8.04
C TYR A 86 -2.41 -6.68 8.71
N ALA A 87 -2.10 -5.64 7.93
CA ALA A 87 -1.66 -4.35 8.45
C ALA A 87 -2.76 -3.59 9.22
N LEU A 88 -4.03 -3.94 8.99
CA LEU A 88 -5.21 -3.36 9.62
C LEU A 88 -5.76 -4.20 10.79
N GLU A 89 -5.06 -5.25 11.21
CA GLU A 89 -5.52 -6.22 12.23
C GLU A 89 -6.79 -7.00 11.82
N ASP A 90 -6.88 -7.35 10.55
CA ASP A 90 -7.90 -8.22 9.93
C ASP A 90 -9.36 -7.77 10.16
N PRO A 91 -9.71 -6.54 9.74
CA PRO A 91 -11.07 -6.02 9.88
C PRO A 91 -12.05 -6.79 8.97
N ASP A 92 -13.34 -6.58 9.20
CA ASP A 92 -14.34 -6.93 8.20
C ASP A 92 -14.16 -5.98 7.00
N VAL A 93 -14.10 -6.56 5.80
CA VAL A 93 -13.85 -5.84 4.54
C VAL A 93 -15.11 -5.98 3.71
N ASP A 94 -15.75 -4.85 3.42
CA ASP A 94 -17.03 -4.79 2.73
C ASP A 94 -16.85 -4.90 1.21
N ASP A 95 -15.74 -4.37 0.68
CA ASP A 95 -15.39 -4.45 -0.73
C ASP A 95 -13.89 -4.61 -0.94
N SER A 96 -13.50 -5.34 -1.98
CA SER A 96 -12.10 -5.45 -2.40
C SER A 96 -11.99 -5.57 -3.91
N ARG A 97 -11.31 -4.62 -4.55
CA ARG A 97 -11.37 -4.41 -6.01
C ARG A 97 -10.08 -3.86 -6.60
N GLU A 98 -9.98 -3.89 -7.92
CA GLU A 98 -8.78 -3.49 -8.67
C GLU A 98 -8.67 -1.98 -8.89
N HIS A 99 -9.79 -1.33 -9.21
CA HIS A 99 -9.83 0.10 -9.57
C HIS A 99 -10.34 0.94 -8.41
N LEU A 100 -9.83 2.16 -8.30
CA LEU A 100 -10.09 3.12 -7.22
C LEU A 100 -11.53 3.63 -7.21
N GLN A 101 -12.11 3.86 -8.37
CA GLN A 101 -13.48 4.36 -8.52
C GLN A 101 -14.49 3.19 -8.58
N PRO A 102 -15.70 3.36 -8.02
CA PRO A 102 -16.18 4.53 -7.27
C PRO A 102 -15.59 4.62 -5.85
N ILE A 103 -15.35 5.84 -5.36
CA ILE A 103 -15.00 6.08 -3.95
C ILE A 103 -16.29 6.26 -3.14
N ASP A 104 -16.44 5.47 -2.10
CA ASP A 104 -17.46 5.65 -1.08
C ASP A 104 -16.90 6.55 0.03
N THR A 105 -17.51 7.72 0.22
CA THR A 105 -17.06 8.71 1.21
C THR A 105 -17.39 8.31 2.65
N ASP A 106 -18.29 7.36 2.86
CA ASP A 106 -18.66 6.83 4.17
C ASP A 106 -17.76 5.64 4.59
N ALA A 107 -17.01 5.07 3.65
CA ALA A 107 -16.02 4.03 3.88
C ALA A 107 -14.60 4.60 4.10
N LEU A 108 -13.71 3.78 4.66
CA LEU A 108 -12.26 3.97 4.55
C LEU A 108 -11.77 3.15 3.35
N THR A 109 -11.32 3.85 2.32
CA THR A 109 -10.69 3.25 1.14
C THR A 109 -9.20 3.07 1.38
N VAL A 110 -8.74 1.83 1.47
CA VAL A 110 -7.32 1.47 1.63
C VAL A 110 -6.74 1.11 0.28
N VAL A 111 -5.87 1.97 -0.25
CA VAL A 111 -5.20 1.79 -1.53
C VAL A 111 -3.81 1.19 -1.30
N VAL A 112 -3.57 0.04 -1.91
CA VAL A 112 -2.35 -0.74 -1.77
C VAL A 112 -1.50 -0.56 -3.02
N VAL A 113 -0.43 0.22 -2.91
CA VAL A 113 0.49 0.52 -4.02
C VAL A 113 1.93 0.55 -3.55
N ASP A 114 2.82 -0.07 -4.32
CA ASP A 114 4.25 0.06 -4.13
C ASP A 114 4.82 1.20 -5.00
N GLY A 115 5.87 1.84 -4.49
CA GLY A 115 6.65 2.83 -5.21
C GLY A 115 7.66 2.21 -6.17
N PRO A 116 8.62 3.01 -6.64
CA PRO A 116 9.67 2.54 -7.52
C PRO A 116 10.51 1.43 -6.88
N ALA A 117 10.76 0.36 -7.63
CA ALA A 117 11.80 -0.62 -7.35
C ALA A 117 13.12 -0.22 -8.04
N GLY A 118 14.22 -0.89 -7.67
CA GLY A 118 15.55 -0.59 -8.23
C GLY A 118 16.23 0.62 -7.58
N LEU A 119 15.78 1.02 -6.38
CA LEU A 119 16.31 2.20 -5.67
C LEU A 119 17.71 2.00 -5.07
N THR A 120 18.09 0.73 -4.89
CA THR A 120 19.40 0.31 -4.39
C THR A 120 19.76 -1.02 -5.02
N GLU A 121 21.02 -1.45 -4.90
CA GLU A 121 21.48 -2.78 -5.33
C GLU A 121 20.77 -3.94 -4.60
N ARG A 122 20.01 -3.65 -3.53
CA ARG A 122 19.23 -4.64 -2.78
C ARG A 122 17.86 -4.92 -3.40
N ALA A 123 17.44 -4.15 -4.40
CA ALA A 123 16.15 -4.31 -5.02
C ALA A 123 16.06 -5.63 -5.84
N PRO A 124 14.86 -6.21 -6.00
CA PRO A 124 14.64 -7.38 -6.86
C PRO A 124 14.94 -7.12 -8.34
N LEU A 125 14.86 -5.85 -8.74
CA LEU A 125 15.26 -5.35 -10.05
C LEU A 125 16.65 -4.71 -9.89
N ALA A 126 17.54 -4.90 -10.86
CA ALA A 126 18.79 -4.13 -10.92
C ALA A 126 18.51 -2.63 -10.79
N LEU A 127 19.52 -1.84 -10.41
CA LEU A 127 19.39 -0.38 -10.31
C LEU A 127 18.67 0.19 -11.54
N VAL A 128 17.56 0.88 -11.31
CA VAL A 128 16.76 1.50 -12.37
C VAL A 128 17.07 2.98 -12.42
N GLU A 129 17.55 3.45 -13.57
CA GLU A 129 17.77 4.87 -13.83
C GLU A 129 16.45 5.64 -13.67
N GLY A 130 16.46 6.76 -12.95
CA GLY A 130 15.28 7.58 -12.68
C GLY A 130 14.41 7.11 -11.51
N ALA A 131 14.62 5.91 -10.95
CA ALA A 131 13.77 5.39 -9.88
C ALA A 131 13.87 6.21 -8.58
N ARG A 132 15.06 6.72 -8.24
CA ARG A 132 15.28 7.57 -7.07
C ARG A 132 14.53 8.89 -7.19
N GLU A 133 14.65 9.52 -8.34
CA GLU A 133 13.99 10.78 -8.67
C GLU A 133 12.46 10.60 -8.68
N ALA A 134 11.97 9.48 -9.25
CA ALA A 134 10.56 9.12 -9.22
C ALA A 134 10.07 8.90 -7.78
N HIS A 135 10.87 8.25 -6.92
CA HIS A 135 10.50 8.00 -5.52
C HIS A 135 10.33 9.31 -4.75
N GLU A 136 11.30 10.21 -4.82
CA GLU A 136 11.25 11.53 -4.16
C GLU A 136 10.10 12.40 -4.70
N ALA A 137 9.77 12.25 -5.98
CA ALA A 137 8.66 12.98 -6.58
C ALA A 137 7.29 12.42 -6.18
N LEU A 138 7.19 11.11 -5.98
CA LEU A 138 6.01 10.47 -5.41
C LEU A 138 5.82 10.83 -3.93
N GLU A 139 6.89 10.94 -3.14
CA GLU A 139 6.79 11.47 -1.76
C GLU A 139 6.16 12.86 -1.74
N ARG A 140 6.62 13.76 -2.62
CA ARG A 140 6.06 15.11 -2.76
C ARG A 140 4.60 15.08 -3.19
N PHE A 141 4.24 14.25 -4.18
CA PHE A 141 2.86 14.09 -4.63
C PHE A 141 1.92 13.61 -3.51
N LEU A 142 2.37 12.61 -2.74
CA LEU A 142 1.61 12.06 -1.60
C LEU A 142 1.40 13.07 -0.46
N ASP A 143 2.25 14.10 -0.38
CA ASP A 143 2.16 15.19 0.60
C ASP A 143 1.55 16.50 0.05
N GLY A 144 0.83 16.42 -1.09
CA GLY A 144 0.09 17.55 -1.64
C GLY A 144 0.75 18.24 -2.84
N GLY A 145 1.88 17.74 -3.32
CA GLY A 145 2.50 18.16 -4.57
C GLY A 145 1.77 17.67 -5.82
N GLU A 146 2.25 18.12 -6.97
CA GLU A 146 1.77 17.67 -8.28
C GLU A 146 2.25 16.26 -8.62
N PHE A 147 1.46 15.55 -9.43
CA PHE A 147 1.84 14.22 -9.90
C PHE A 147 3.08 14.31 -10.80
N PRO A 148 4.12 13.49 -10.58
CA PRO A 148 5.41 13.67 -11.24
C PRO A 148 5.44 13.32 -12.73
N GLY A 149 4.40 12.66 -13.25
CA GLY A 149 4.33 12.20 -14.64
C GLY A 149 5.21 10.98 -14.92
N SER A 150 6.49 11.00 -14.53
CA SER A 150 7.36 9.82 -14.58
C SER A 150 7.08 8.88 -13.40
N LEU A 151 7.10 7.58 -13.69
CA LEU A 151 6.93 6.47 -12.76
C LEU A 151 8.04 5.43 -13.01
N ASP A 152 9.27 5.89 -13.21
CA ASP A 152 10.42 5.02 -13.40
C ASP A 152 10.60 4.09 -12.19
N GLY A 153 10.87 2.81 -12.45
CA GLY A 153 10.96 1.76 -11.43
C GLY A 153 9.62 1.28 -10.86
N VAL A 154 8.49 1.95 -11.10
CA VAL A 154 7.17 1.48 -10.65
C VAL A 154 6.68 0.33 -11.55
N VAL A 155 6.42 -0.83 -10.95
CA VAL A 155 5.96 -2.03 -11.67
C VAL A 155 4.51 -1.88 -12.11
N GLU A 156 3.62 -1.48 -11.20
CA GLU A 156 2.18 -1.36 -11.44
C GLU A 156 1.74 0.10 -11.36
N LYS A 157 1.62 0.72 -12.54
CA LYS A 157 1.40 2.16 -12.67
C LYS A 157 -0.07 2.57 -12.58
N GLN A 158 -0.99 1.65 -12.82
CA GLN A 158 -2.41 1.96 -13.00
C GLN A 158 -3.01 2.70 -11.80
N LEU A 159 -2.84 2.19 -10.58
CA LEU A 159 -3.35 2.84 -9.38
C LEU A 159 -2.68 4.19 -9.08
N TRP A 160 -1.41 4.37 -9.44
CA TRP A 160 -0.75 5.68 -9.36
C TRP A 160 -1.39 6.70 -10.31
N LEU A 161 -1.76 6.28 -11.51
CA LEU A 161 -2.47 7.13 -12.48
C LEU A 161 -3.90 7.45 -12.01
N GLU A 162 -4.58 6.51 -11.36
CA GLU A 162 -5.90 6.74 -10.77
C GLU A 162 -5.84 7.68 -9.55
N LEU A 163 -4.80 7.56 -8.72
CA LEU A 163 -4.53 8.53 -7.64
C LEU A 163 -4.20 9.92 -8.19
N ALA A 164 -3.55 10.02 -9.34
CA ALA A 164 -3.16 11.28 -9.96
C ALA A 164 -4.36 12.16 -10.33
N VAL A 165 -5.49 11.55 -10.67
CA VAL A 165 -6.72 12.27 -11.05
C VAL A 165 -7.63 12.62 -9.88
N LEU A 166 -7.27 12.22 -8.65
CA LEU A 166 -8.04 12.57 -7.46
C LEU A 166 -7.69 13.97 -6.96
N GLU A 167 -8.73 14.78 -6.80
CA GLU A 167 -8.71 16.00 -6.00
C GLU A 167 -8.95 15.63 -4.54
N ALA A 168 -7.93 15.76 -3.70
CA ALA A 168 -8.01 15.40 -2.29
C ALA A 168 -7.10 16.30 -1.44
N GLY A 169 -7.43 16.43 -0.15
CA GLY A 169 -6.47 16.94 0.83
C GLY A 169 -5.45 15.85 1.16
N LYS A 170 -4.18 16.04 0.79
CA LYS A 170 -3.14 14.99 0.84
C LYS A 170 -2.15 15.25 1.98
N ARG A 171 -1.67 14.17 2.61
CA ARG A 171 -0.59 14.22 3.60
C ARG A 171 0.17 12.90 3.64
N LEU A 172 1.48 12.98 3.49
CA LEU A 172 2.39 11.86 3.71
C LEU A 172 2.62 11.69 5.22
N VAL A 173 2.46 10.46 5.70
CA VAL A 173 2.68 10.11 7.12
C VAL A 173 4.07 9.50 7.30
N ARG A 174 4.47 8.61 6.38
CA ARG A 174 5.78 7.94 6.42
C ARG A 174 6.17 7.47 5.02
N SER A 175 7.48 7.51 4.75
CA SER A 175 8.11 6.88 3.59
C SER A 175 9.27 5.99 4.06
N GLU A 176 9.60 4.99 3.24
CA GLU A 176 10.62 3.98 3.49
C GLU A 176 11.09 3.39 2.15
N ASP A 177 12.39 3.07 2.02
CA ASP A 177 12.95 2.48 0.81
C ASP A 177 14.10 1.46 1.03
N SER A 178 14.33 1.00 2.27
CA SER A 178 15.50 0.18 2.65
C SER A 178 15.58 -1.19 1.98
N LEU A 179 14.47 -1.69 1.43
CA LEU A 179 14.41 -2.90 0.61
C LEU A 179 14.66 -2.63 -0.88
N GLY A 180 15.00 -1.40 -1.25
CA GLY A 180 15.19 -1.00 -2.64
C GLY A 180 13.87 -0.80 -3.41
N VAL A 181 12.74 -0.77 -2.69
CA VAL A 181 11.41 -0.47 -3.22
C VAL A 181 10.78 0.62 -2.35
N GLY A 182 10.27 1.67 -2.98
CA GLY A 182 9.59 2.75 -2.28
C GLY A 182 8.31 2.26 -1.62
N ALA A 183 8.10 2.63 -0.36
CA ALA A 183 6.95 2.23 0.44
C ALA A 183 6.41 3.43 1.21
N TYR A 184 5.11 3.65 1.16
CA TYR A 184 4.49 4.88 1.65
C TYR A 184 3.29 4.63 2.54
N VAL A 185 3.10 5.50 3.53
CA VAL A 185 1.84 5.64 4.25
C VAL A 185 1.37 7.07 4.08
N ALA A 186 0.21 7.28 3.47
CA ALA A 186 -0.37 8.60 3.27
C ALA A 186 -1.87 8.60 3.58
N GLN A 187 -2.39 9.73 4.06
CA GLN A 187 -3.79 9.90 4.43
C GLN A 187 -4.41 11.03 3.61
N TRP A 188 -5.49 10.72 2.90
CA TRP A 188 -6.15 11.64 1.98
C TRP A 188 -7.62 11.83 2.35
N ASN A 189 -8.14 13.03 2.09
CA ASN A 189 -9.57 13.35 2.18
C ASN A 189 -10.08 13.61 0.76
N ALA A 190 -10.57 12.55 0.13
CA ALA A 190 -11.08 12.48 -1.24
C ALA A 190 -12.61 12.60 -1.30
#